data_AF-A0A920K2F9-F1
#
_entry.id   AF-A0A920K2F9-F1
#
_cell.length_a   1.000
_cell.length_b   1.000
_cell.length_c   1.000
_cell.angle_alpha   90.00
_cell.angle_beta   90.00
_cell.angle_gamma   90.00
#
_symmetry.space_group_name_H-M   'P 1'
#
loop_
_entity.id
_entity.type
_entity.pdbx_description
1 polymer ?
#
loop_
_entity_poly.entity_id
_entity_poly.type
_entity_poly.pdbx_seq_one_letter_code
_entity_poly.pdbx_strand_id
1 'polypeptide(L)'
;MNNIFYLLIFNFLSIIVIIFLLYPNTKKEINSFSAYYNSQGAFAGFIQKKQNLYRACEFSTNGSILSCSKWFDDNLLQQGQNEGLDQKNI
;
A
#
# COMPACT_ATOMS: atom_id res chain seq x y z
N MET A 1 7.28 -5.32 52.07
CA MET A 1 7.40 -4.34 50.96
C MET A 1 7.57 -5.00 49.60
N ASN A 2 8.35 -6.08 49.45
CA ASN A 2 8.60 -6.72 48.15
C ASN A 2 7.35 -7.27 47.44
N ASN A 3 6.44 -7.95 48.14
CA ASN A 3 5.30 -8.61 47.47
C ASN A 3 4.31 -7.63 46.83
N ILE A 4 4.06 -6.48 47.48
CA ILE A 4 3.18 -5.43 46.94
C ILE A 4 3.82 -4.78 45.69
N PHE A 5 5.14 -4.58 45.72
CA PHE A 5 5.88 -4.03 44.60
C PHE A 5 5.86 -4.97 43.37
N TYR A 6 6.05 -6.28 43.56
CA TYR A 6 5.94 -7.26 42.47
C TYR A 6 4.52 -7.34 41.90
N LEU A 7 3.50 -7.21 42.73
CA LEU A 7 2.09 -7.23 42.30
C LEU A 7 1.75 -6.03 41.43
N LEU A 8 2.29 -4.85 41.75
CA LEU A 8 2.16 -3.64 40.93
C LEU A 8 2.88 -3.78 39.58
N ILE A 9 4.10 -4.31 39.57
CA ILE A 9 4.85 -4.55 38.33
C ILE A 9 4.12 -5.53 37.41
N PHE A 10 3.58 -6.61 37.97
CA PHE A 10 2.84 -7.61 37.20
C PHE A 10 1.59 -7.02 36.54
N ASN A 11 0.83 -6.18 37.27
CA ASN A 11 -0.33 -5.49 36.70
C ASN A 11 0.06 -4.47 35.62
N PHE A 12 1.18 -3.78 35.79
CA PHE A 12 1.66 -2.86 34.77
C PHE A 12 2.08 -3.58 33.48
N LEU A 13 2.79 -4.70 33.62
CA LEU A 13 3.19 -5.55 32.49
C LEU A 13 1.98 -6.16 31.77
N SER A 14 0.97 -6.62 32.49
CA SER A 14 -0.24 -7.19 31.87
C SER A 14 -0.99 -6.16 31.02
N ILE A 15 -1.08 -4.91 31.48
CA ILE A 15 -1.67 -3.81 30.71
C ILE A 15 -0.88 -3.55 29.42
N ILE A 16 0.47 -3.53 29.48
CA ILE A 16 1.32 -3.34 28.29
C ILE A 16 1.09 -4.45 27.27
N VAL A 17 1.01 -5.71 27.71
CA VAL A 17 0.76 -6.86 26.81
C VAL A 17 -0.60 -6.73 26.14
N ILE A 18 -1.64 -6.34 26.89
CA ILE A 18 -2.98 -6.11 26.33
C ILE A 18 -2.94 -4.96 25.29
N ILE A 19 -2.22 -3.87 25.56
CA ILE A 19 -2.04 -2.77 24.61
C ILE A 19 -1.37 -3.27 23.33
N PHE A 20 -0.30 -4.07 23.41
CA PHE A 20 0.36 -4.62 22.22
C PHE A 20 -0.51 -5.60 21.44
N LEU A 21 -1.31 -6.43 22.12
CA LEU A 21 -2.24 -7.37 21.47
C LEU A 21 -3.41 -6.66 20.80
N LEU A 22 -3.92 -5.60 21.42
CA LEU A 22 -5.02 -4.80 20.89
C LEU A 22 -4.56 -3.70 19.95
N TYR A 23 -3.27 -3.35 19.93
CA TYR A 23 -2.72 -2.38 18.99
C TYR A 23 -2.89 -2.97 17.60
N PRO A 24 -3.84 -2.47 16.81
CA PRO A 24 -4.10 -3.07 15.53
C PRO A 24 -2.83 -2.84 14.70
N ASN A 25 -2.30 -3.92 14.12
CA ASN A 25 -1.22 -3.89 13.15
C ASN A 25 -1.76 -3.28 11.84
N THR A 26 -2.25 -2.05 11.95
CA THR A 26 -2.69 -1.21 10.85
C THR A 26 -1.43 -0.73 10.16
N LYS A 27 -0.76 -1.62 9.45
CA LYS A 27 -0.18 -1.20 8.17
C LYS A 27 -1.36 -0.68 7.37
N LYS A 28 -1.67 0.62 7.51
CA LYS A 28 -2.63 1.30 6.66
C LYS A 28 -2.23 0.92 5.26
N GLU A 29 -3.11 0.21 4.57
CA GLU A 29 -2.93 -0.02 3.14
C GLU A 29 -2.96 1.36 2.51
N ILE A 30 -1.80 1.96 2.28
CA ILE A 30 -1.70 3.23 1.57
C ILE A 30 -2.03 2.88 0.14
N ASN A 31 -3.30 3.05 -0.19
CA ASN A 31 -3.79 3.01 -1.53
C ASN A 31 -3.77 4.45 -2.06
N SER A 32 -2.75 4.78 -2.85
CA SER A 32 -2.52 6.14 -3.32
C SER A 32 -2.38 6.17 -4.84
N PHE A 33 -2.88 7.25 -5.45
CA PHE A 33 -2.67 7.54 -6.86
C PHE A 33 -1.69 8.70 -7.00
N SER A 34 -0.77 8.57 -7.95
CA SER A 34 0.18 9.63 -8.29
C SER A 34 0.26 9.80 -9.80
N ALA A 35 0.35 11.05 -10.25
CA ALA A 35 0.68 11.39 -11.63
C ALA A 35 2.18 11.24 -11.85
N TYR A 36 2.56 10.67 -12.99
CA TYR A 36 3.94 10.50 -13.40
C TYR A 36 4.22 11.32 -14.65
N TYR A 37 5.44 11.88 -14.69
CA TYR A 37 5.93 12.72 -15.76
C TYR A 37 7.30 12.20 -16.21
N ASN A 38 7.63 12.39 -17.49
CA ASN A 38 8.96 12.05 -17.99
C ASN A 38 10.00 13.11 -17.60
N SER A 39 11.27 12.89 -17.96
CA SER A 39 12.38 13.81 -17.64
C SER A 39 12.26 15.18 -18.32
N GLN A 40 11.41 15.30 -19.34
CA GLN A 40 11.07 16.55 -20.02
C GLN A 40 9.83 17.24 -19.42
N GLY A 41 9.21 16.66 -18.38
CA GLY A 41 8.01 17.21 -17.73
C GLY A 41 6.70 16.91 -18.46
N ALA A 42 6.70 16.06 -19.50
CA ALA A 42 5.48 15.63 -20.17
C ALA A 42 4.77 14.54 -19.35
N PHE A 43 3.43 14.60 -19.32
CA PHE A 43 2.60 13.64 -18.60
C PHE A 43 2.70 12.24 -19.20
N ALA A 44 2.97 11.23 -18.36
CA ALA A 44 3.14 9.84 -18.75
C ALA A 44 1.96 8.94 -18.33
N GLY A 45 1.22 9.31 -17.29
CA GLY A 45 0.08 8.53 -16.80
C GLY A 45 -0.09 8.57 -15.29
N PHE A 46 -1.07 7.82 -14.78
CA PHE A 46 -1.29 7.63 -13.35
C PHE A 46 -0.88 6.23 -12.92
N ILE A 47 -0.23 6.15 -11.76
CA ILE A 47 0.09 4.88 -11.10
C ILE A 47 -0.64 4.83 -9.77
N GLN A 48 -1.27 3.68 -9.52
CA GLN A 48 -1.79 3.33 -8.21
C GLN A 48 -0.76 2.50 -7.47
N LYS A 49 -0.46 2.90 -6.23
CA LYS A 49 0.38 2.16 -5.31
C LYS A 49 -0.47 1.57 -4.20
N LYS A 50 -0.28 0.28 -3.93
CA LYS A 50 -0.86 -0.44 -2.78
C LYS A 50 0.23 -1.27 -2.12
N GLN A 51 0.72 -0.83 -0.97
CA GLN A 51 1.87 -1.45 -0.28
C GLN A 51 3.10 -1.53 -1.21
N ASN A 52 3.52 -2.74 -1.62
CA ASN A 52 4.63 -3.00 -2.53
C ASN A 52 4.15 -3.31 -3.96
N LEU A 53 2.87 -3.09 -4.24
CA LEU A 53 2.26 -3.34 -5.55
C LEU A 53 1.97 -2.02 -6.27
N TYR A 54 2.17 -2.03 -7.59
CA TYR A 54 1.94 -0.92 -8.48
C TYR A 54 1.09 -1.36 -9.66
N ARG A 55 0.28 -0.45 -10.19
CA ARG A 55 -0.38 -0.65 -11.48
C ARG A 55 -0.61 0.68 -12.17
N ALA A 56 -0.58 0.67 -13.50
CA ALA A 56 -0.98 1.83 -14.28
C ALA A 56 -2.50 1.88 -14.38
N CYS A 57 -3.08 3.07 -14.29
CA CYS A 57 -4.52 3.26 -14.43
C CYS A 57 -4.82 4.41 -15.41
N GLU A 58 -5.83 4.19 -16.23
CA GLU A 58 -6.44 5.20 -17.09
C GLU A 58 -7.59 5.86 -16.36
N PHE A 59 -7.71 7.18 -16.53
CA PHE A 59 -8.76 7.98 -15.92
C PHE A 59 -9.56 8.71 -16.98
N SER A 60 -10.86 8.80 -16.76
CA SER A 60 -11.74 9.68 -17.51
C SER A 60 -11.49 11.14 -17.14
N THR A 61 -12.01 12.04 -17.97
CA THR A 61 -11.92 13.50 -17.75
C THR A 61 -12.58 13.97 -16.46
N ASN A 62 -13.55 13.22 -15.91
CA ASN A 62 -14.17 13.49 -14.61
C ASN A 62 -13.47 12.78 -13.43
N GLY A 63 -12.31 12.15 -13.65
CA GLY A 63 -11.50 11.53 -12.60
C GLY A 63 -11.94 10.13 -12.16
N SER A 64 -12.82 9.48 -12.92
CA SER A 64 -13.16 8.06 -12.68
C SER A 64 -12.11 7.15 -13.31
N ILE A 65 -11.82 6.03 -12.66
CA ILE A 65 -10.92 5.02 -13.20
C ILE A 65 -11.65 4.28 -14.33
N LEU A 66 -11.08 4.28 -15.52
CA LEU A 66 -11.62 3.57 -16.69
C LEU A 66 -11.06 2.16 -16.80
N SER A 67 -9.74 2.05 -16.69
CA SER A 67 -9.02 0.77 -16.79
C SER A 67 -7.78 0.80 -15.89
N CYS A 68 -7.31 -0.37 -15.46
CA CYS A 68 -5.99 -0.50 -14.84
C CYS A 68 -5.30 -1.76 -15.35
N SER A 69 -3.98 -1.72 -15.39
CA SER A 69 -3.16 -2.90 -15.61
C SER A 69 -3.31 -3.90 -14.46
N LYS A 70 -2.75 -5.10 -14.66
CA LYS A 70 -2.47 -6.03 -13.57
C LYS A 70 -1.54 -5.37 -12.54
N TRP A 71 -1.53 -5.91 -11.32
CA TRP A 71 -0.60 -5.48 -10.28
C TRP A 71 0.79 -6.05 -10.54
N PHE A 72 1.80 -5.23 -10.30
CA PHE A 72 3.22 -5.56 -10.39
C PHE A 72 3.87 -5.35 -9.03
N ASP A 73 4.79 -6.24 -8.65
CA ASP A 73 5.66 -6.03 -7.49
C ASP A 73 6.69 -4.94 -7.81
N ASP A 74 7.03 -4.09 -6.83
CA ASP A 74 8.04 -3.02 -6.95
C ASP A 74 9.35 -3.54 -7.58
N ASN A 75 9.75 -4.75 -7.17
CA ASN A 75 11.03 -5.34 -7.56
C ASN A 75 11.05 -5.89 -8.99
N LEU A 76 9.89 -5.92 -9.66
CA LEU A 76 9.72 -6.49 -11.00
C LEU A 76 9.37 -5.42 -12.05
N LEU A 77 9.36 -4.14 -11.68
CA LEU A 77 9.09 -3.04 -12.61
C LEU A 77 10.28 -2.83 -13.55
N GLN A 78 10.25 -3.48 -14.71
CA GLN A 78 11.17 -3.23 -15.82
C GLN A 78 10.52 -2.36 -16.88
N GLN A 79 11.27 -1.36 -17.38
CA GLN A 79 10.81 -0.47 -18.44
C GLN A 79 10.51 -1.30 -19.70
N GLY A 80 9.25 -1.27 -20.16
CA GLY A 80 8.81 -1.91 -21.42
C GLY A 80 8.14 -3.28 -21.30
N GLN A 81 7.83 -3.80 -20.11
CA GLN A 81 7.17 -5.11 -19.93
C GLN A 81 5.66 -5.07 -19.60
N ASN A 82 5.02 -3.90 -19.65
CA ASN A 82 3.57 -3.80 -19.43
C ASN A 82 2.82 -4.10 -20.74
N GLU A 83 2.78 -5.37 -21.13
CA GLU A 83 1.85 -5.82 -22.16
C GLU A 83 0.41 -5.62 -21.63
N GLY A 84 -0.48 -5.12 -22.50
CA GLY A 84 -1.87 -4.85 -22.17
C GLY A 84 -2.67 -6.12 -21.80
N LEU A 85 -4.00 -6.02 -21.82
CA LEU A 85 -4.84 -7.21 -21.65
C LEU A 85 -4.52 -8.24 -22.76
N ASP A 86 -4.24 -9.49 -22.37
CA ASP A 86 -4.14 -10.60 -23.30
C ASP A 86 -5.42 -10.64 -24.16
N GLN A 87 -5.25 -10.66 -25.49
CA GLN A 87 -6.34 -10.64 -26.47
C GLN A 87 -7.39 -11.75 -26.27
N LYS A 88 -7.07 -12.79 -25.49
CA LYS A 88 -7.98 -13.86 -25.10
C LYS A 88 -9.02 -13.46 -24.04
N ASN A 89 -8.87 -12.29 -23.44
CA ASN A 89 -9.75 -11.73 -22.41
C ASN A 89 -10.50 -10.46 -22.89
N ILE A 90 -10.55 -10.21 -24.19
CA ILE A 90 -11.45 -9.25 -24.87
C ILE A 90 -12.61 -10.06 -25.45
#